data_AF-A0A0F8W3K4-F1
#
_entry.id   AF-A0A0F8W3K4-F1
#
_cell.length_a   1.000
_cell.length_b   1.000
_cell.length_c   1.000
_cell.angle_alpha   90.00
_cell.angle_beta   90.00
_cell.angle_gamma   90.00
#
_symmetry.space_group_name_H-M   'P 1'
#
loop_
_entity.id
_entity.type
_entity.pdbx_description
1 polymer ?
#
loop_
_entity_poly.entity_id
_entity_poly.type
_entity_poly.pdbx_seq_one_letter_code
_entity_poly.pdbx_strand_id
1 'polypeptide(L)'
;MKNVITFENLGTVNKNFVRIGELGLWFSYSTIVAFTHTSTGFNCSVNEWSTTTGKLLNEICPDHKARLNRDIFIQKLDNLLDKLRYQDRWCENCSLSRLQV
;
A
#
# COMPACT_ATOMS: atom_id res chain seq x y z
N MET A 1 -17.13 7.69 -6.25
CA MET A 1 -16.95 6.37 -5.60
C MET A 1 -16.75 6.63 -4.12
N LYS A 2 -17.42 5.90 -3.22
CA LYS A 2 -17.20 6.08 -1.77
C LYS A 2 -15.79 5.63 -1.44
N ASN A 3 -15.01 6.48 -0.77
CA ASN A 3 -13.70 6.12 -0.22
C ASN A 3 -13.93 5.16 0.96
N VAL A 4 -14.08 3.88 0.65
CA VAL A 4 -14.24 2.83 1.66
C VAL A 4 -12.86 2.56 2.26
N ILE A 5 -12.76 2.76 3.57
CA ILE A 5 -11.60 2.38 4.36
C ILE A 5 -12.00 1.12 5.12
N THR A 6 -11.28 0.01 4.92
CA THR A 6 -11.47 -1.22 5.68
C THR A 6 -10.20 -1.60 6.41
N PHE A 7 -10.37 -2.16 7.59
CA PHE A 7 -9.31 -2.72 8.42
C PHE A 7 -9.64 -4.18 8.72
N GLU A 8 -8.66 -5.06 8.57
CA GLU A 8 -8.75 -6.48 8.87
C GLU A 8 -7.54 -6.93 9.69
N ASN A 9 -7.80 -7.61 10.81
CA ASN A 9 -6.76 -8.31 11.56
C ASN A 9 -6.65 -9.75 11.03
N LEU A 10 -5.45 -10.13 10.57
CA LEU A 10 -5.20 -11.41 9.87
C LEU A 10 -4.91 -12.55 10.85
N GLY A 11 -5.69 -12.62 11.93
CA GLY A 11 -5.67 -13.68 12.94
C GLY A 11 -4.62 -13.52 14.05
N THR A 12 -3.66 -12.60 13.93
CA THR A 12 -2.72 -12.28 15.01
C THR A 12 -2.55 -10.77 15.18
N VAL A 13 -2.23 -10.34 16.41
CA VAL A 13 -2.01 -8.92 16.77
C VAL A 13 -1.05 -8.17 15.85
N ASN A 14 -0.06 -8.87 15.31
CA ASN A 14 1.01 -8.30 14.51
C ASN A 14 0.78 -8.40 12.99
N LYS A 15 -0.37 -8.87 12.51
CA LYS A 15 -0.67 -9.00 11.09
C LYS A 15 -1.96 -8.26 10.77
N ASN A 16 -1.86 -7.17 10.02
CA ASN A 16 -3.02 -6.35 9.69
C ASN A 16 -3.04 -6.04 8.20
N PHE A 17 -4.25 -5.90 7.65
CA PHE A 17 -4.48 -5.43 6.30
C PHE A 17 -5.37 -4.19 6.34
N VAL A 18 -4.98 -3.17 5.60
CA VAL A 18 -5.74 -1.94 5.43
C VAL A 18 -6.02 -1.74 3.96
N ARG A 19 -7.27 -1.46 3.60
CA ARG A 19 -7.66 -1.07 2.25
C ARG A 19 -8.23 0.34 2.26
N ILE A 20 -7.75 1.18 1.36
CA ILE A 20 -8.20 2.56 1.13
C ILE A 20 -8.50 2.67 -0.36
N GLY A 21 -9.77 2.45 -0.74
CA GLY A 21 -10.14 2.35 -2.14
C GLY A 21 -9.34 1.26 -2.87
N GLU A 22 -8.53 1.65 -3.85
CA GLU A 22 -7.69 0.75 -4.65
C GLU A 22 -6.36 0.39 -3.98
N LEU A 23 -5.95 1.12 -2.93
CA LEU A 23 -4.72 0.86 -2.20
C LEU A 23 -4.96 -0.21 -1.13
N GLY A 24 -4.20 -1.31 -1.19
CA GLY A 24 -4.12 -2.30 -0.13
C GLY A 24 -2.73 -2.29 0.52
N LEU A 25 -2.67 -2.35 1.85
CA LEU A 25 -1.44 -2.31 2.64
C LEU A 25 -1.44 -3.45 3.66
N TRP A 26 -0.36 -4.25 3.66
CA TRP A 26 -0.14 -5.27 4.69
C TRP A 26 0.91 -4.79 5.69
N PHE A 27 0.59 -4.95 6.97
CA PHE A 27 1.41 -4.55 8.08
C PHE A 27 1.89 -5.76 8.88
N SER A 28 3.20 -5.79 9.15
CA SER A 28 3.78 -6.57 10.26
C SER A 28 4.08 -5.61 11.40
N TYR A 29 3.38 -5.75 12.52
CA TYR A 29 3.31 -4.72 13.56
C TYR A 29 2.88 -3.37 12.97
N SER A 30 3.74 -2.34 13.03
CA SER A 30 3.53 -1.02 12.45
C SER A 30 4.21 -0.82 11.09
N THR A 31 4.88 -1.85 10.57
CA THR A 31 5.69 -1.74 9.35
C THR A 31 4.91 -2.24 8.15
N ILE A 32 4.83 -1.43 7.08
CA ILE A 32 4.32 -1.87 5.78
C ILE A 32 5.33 -2.84 5.14
N VAL A 33 4.87 -4.06 4.86
CA VAL A 33 5.70 -5.15 4.31
C VAL A 33 5.27 -5.58 2.91
N ALA A 34 4.03 -5.28 2.52
CA ALA A 34 3.55 -5.41 1.14
C ALA A 34 2.49 -4.35 0.86
N PHE A 35 2.31 -4.02 -0.41
CA PHE A 35 1.21 -3.18 -0.87
C PHE A 35 0.70 -3.63 -2.23
N THR A 36 -0.54 -3.26 -2.55
CA THR A 36 -1.10 -3.42 -3.88
C THR A 36 -1.88 -2.19 -4.31
N HIS A 37 -1.81 -1.89 -5.60
CA HIS A 37 -2.61 -0.86 -6.22
C HIS A 37 -2.81 -1.21 -7.70
N THR A 38 -3.90 -0.74 -8.31
CA THR A 38 -4.23 -1.00 -9.73
C THR A 38 -3.10 -0.60 -10.68
N SER A 39 -2.41 0.50 -10.38
CA SER A 39 -1.32 1.03 -11.22
C SER A 39 0.06 0.40 -11.02
N THR A 40 0.31 -0.27 -9.89
CA THR A 40 1.63 -0.82 -9.54
C THR A 40 1.63 -2.34 -9.38
N GLY A 41 0.44 -2.96 -9.38
CA GLY A 41 0.28 -4.38 -9.10
C GLY A 41 0.54 -4.71 -7.63
N PHE A 42 0.91 -5.96 -7.37
CA PHE A 42 1.29 -6.42 -6.03
C PHE A 42 2.81 -6.28 -5.84
N ASN A 43 3.23 -5.63 -4.76
CA ASN A 43 4.63 -5.39 -4.44
C ASN A 43 4.89 -5.83 -3.00
N CYS A 44 5.92 -6.65 -2.80
CA CYS A 44 6.26 -7.22 -1.50
C CYS A 44 7.73 -6.98 -1.19
N SER A 45 8.04 -6.59 0.04
CA SER A 45 9.41 -6.39 0.52
C SER A 45 10.07 -7.73 0.84
N VAL A 46 11.40 -7.80 0.71
CA VAL A 46 12.20 -8.81 1.41
C VAL A 46 12.07 -8.65 2.93
N ASN A 47 12.31 -9.73 3.67
CA ASN A 47 12.23 -9.72 5.12
C ASN A 47 13.52 -9.17 5.74
N GLU A 48 13.43 -8.07 6.48
CA GLU A 48 14.57 -7.46 7.17
C GLU A 48 14.43 -7.43 8.71
N TRP A 49 13.29 -7.89 9.25
CA TRP A 49 12.98 -7.68 10.67
C TRP A 49 13.19 -8.93 11.51
N SER A 50 12.50 -10.04 11.18
CA SER A 50 12.61 -11.31 11.92
C SER A 50 11.70 -12.40 11.34
N THR A 51 11.66 -13.57 12.00
CA THR A 51 10.81 -14.72 11.67
C THR A 51 9.32 -14.36 11.65
N THR A 52 8.85 -13.53 12.57
CA THR A 52 7.43 -13.15 12.68
C THR A 52 6.93 -12.42 11.42
N THR A 53 7.70 -11.46 10.92
CA THR A 53 7.42 -10.80 9.64
C THR A 53 7.57 -11.77 8.48
N GLY A 54 8.58 -12.66 8.53
CA GLY A 54 8.78 -13.71 7.54
C GLY A 54 7.57 -14.64 7.38
N LYS A 55 6.86 -14.99 8.46
CA LYS A 55 5.63 -15.81 8.40
C LYS A 55 4.53 -15.11 7.60
N LEU A 56 4.26 -13.84 7.91
CA LEU A 56 3.29 -13.04 7.14
C LEU A 56 3.71 -12.94 5.67
N LEU A 57 4.99 -12.68 5.40
CA LEU A 57 5.52 -12.61 4.04
C LEU A 57 5.38 -13.92 3.27
N ASN A 58 5.54 -15.08 3.93
CA ASN A 58 5.33 -16.38 3.30
C ASN A 58 3.86 -16.66 2.99
N GLU A 59 2.93 -16.12 3.79
CA GLU A 59 1.48 -16.23 3.54
C GLU A 59 1.04 -15.36 2.36
N ILE A 60 1.52 -14.12 2.26
CA ILE A 60 1.08 -13.15 1.24
C ILE A 60 1.91 -13.20 -0.06
N CYS A 61 3.19 -13.57 0.03
CA CYS A 61 4.14 -13.58 -1.07
C CYS A 61 5.08 -14.78 -0.94
N PRO A 62 4.59 -16.01 -1.23
CA PRO A 62 5.34 -17.24 -1.03
C PRO A 62 6.55 -17.37 -1.96
N ASP A 63 6.55 -16.69 -3.12
CA ASP A 63 7.72 -16.63 -3.98
C ASP A 63 8.72 -15.58 -3.48
N HIS A 64 9.84 -16.05 -2.93
CA HIS A 64 10.88 -15.18 -2.39
C HIS A 64 11.64 -14.41 -3.48
N LYS A 65 11.66 -14.92 -4.72
CA LYS A 65 12.34 -14.26 -5.85
C LYS A 65 11.56 -13.06 -6.37
N ALA A 66 10.24 -13.05 -6.18
CA ALA A 66 9.37 -11.93 -6.52
C ALA A 66 9.44 -10.77 -5.50
N ARG A 67 10.10 -10.98 -4.35
CA ARG A 67 10.23 -9.95 -3.31
C ARG A 67 11.26 -8.90 -3.73
N LEU A 68 10.90 -7.65 -3.51
CA LEU A 68 11.73 -6.50 -3.82
C LEU A 68 12.71 -6.25 -2.68
N ASN A 69 13.94 -5.87 -3.03
CA ASN A 69 14.85 -5.23 -2.09
C ASN A 69 14.14 -4.03 -1.42
N ARG A 70 14.45 -3.79 -0.14
CA ARG A 70 13.75 -2.79 0.67
C ARG A 70 13.80 -1.39 0.08
N ASP A 71 14.93 -0.95 -0.47
CA ASP A 71 15.06 0.39 -1.02
C ASP A 71 14.15 0.58 -2.25
N ILE A 72 14.10 -0.42 -3.12
CA ILE A 72 13.21 -0.44 -4.29
C ILE A 72 11.75 -0.47 -3.84
N PHE A 73 11.43 -1.24 -2.80
CA PHE A 73 10.10 -1.32 -2.23
C PHE A 73 9.63 0.04 -1.70
N ILE A 74 10.45 0.71 -0.88
CA ILE A 74 10.16 2.04 -0.32
C ILE A 74 10.00 3.06 -1.45
N GLN A 75 10.92 3.09 -2.41
CA GLN A 75 10.84 4.02 -3.53
C GLN A 75 9.53 3.86 -4.32
N LYS A 76 9.08 2.62 -4.58
CA LYS A 76 7.80 2.38 -5.26
C LYS A 76 6.60 2.79 -4.41
N LEU A 77 6.64 2.54 -3.11
CA LEU A 77 5.58 2.92 -2.20
C LEU A 77 5.46 4.45 -2.10
N ASP A 78 6.57 5.16 -1.90
CA ASP A 78 6.59 6.63 -1.81
C ASP A 78 6.10 7.27 -3.12
N ASN A 79 6.58 6.80 -4.26
CA ASN A 79 6.11 7.26 -5.57
C ASN A 79 4.60 7.06 -5.77
N LEU A 80 4.05 5.97 -5.25
CA LEU A 80 2.61 5.71 -5.31
C LEU A 80 1.85 6.67 -4.38
N LEU A 81 2.27 6.79 -3.12
CA LEU A 81 1.64 7.65 -2.13
C LEU A 81 1.67 9.12 -2.55
N ASP A 82 2.77 9.58 -3.14
CA ASP A 82 2.86 10.93 -3.68
C ASP A 82 1.86 11.14 -4.82
N LYS A 83 1.77 10.23 -5.78
CA LYS A 83 0.77 10.32 -6.88
C LYS A 83 -0.65 10.43 -6.34
N LEU A 84 -1.00 9.63 -5.33
CA LEU A 84 -2.33 9.68 -4.70
C LEU A 84 -2.57 11.03 -4.01
N ARG A 85 -1.58 11.55 -3.27
CA ARG A 85 -1.66 12.89 -2.66
C ARG A 85 -1.82 14.02 -3.67
N TYR A 86 -1.21 13.91 -4.85
CA TYR A 86 -1.38 14.91 -5.90
C TYR A 86 -2.77 14.87 -6.53
N GLN A 87 -3.35 13.69 -6.75
CA GLN A 87 -4.67 13.56 -7.38
C GLN A 87 -5.78 14.24 -6.57
N ASP A 88 -5.72 14.16 -5.24
CA ASP A 88 -6.70 14.83 -4.37
C ASP A 88 -6.68 16.36 -4.54
N ARG A 89 -5.52 16.97 -4.84
CA ARG A 89 -5.38 18.43 -5.03
C ARG A 89 -5.92 18.95 -6.36
N TRP A 90 -5.99 18.10 -7.40
CA TRP A 90 -6.53 18.51 -8.71
C TRP A 90 -8.05 18.52 -8.73
N CYS A 91 -8.71 17.70 -7.90
CA CYS A 91 -10.17 17.71 -7.78
C CYS A 91 -10.70 19.00 -7.12
N GLU A 92 -9.96 19.60 -6.18
CA GLU A 92 -10.38 20.85 -5.54
C GLU A 92 -10.32 22.06 -6.50
N ASN A 93 -9.32 22.11 -7.38
CA ASN A 93 -9.14 23.24 -8.32
C ASN A 93 -9.94 23.13 -9.63
N CYS A 94 -10.58 21.99 -9.92
CA CYS A 94 -11.35 21.80 -11.15
C CYS A 94 -12.79 22.34 -11.05
N SER A 95 -13.26 22.68 -9.84
CA SER A 95 -14.61 23.22 -9.62
C SER A 95 -14.71 24.75 -9.81
N LEU A 96 -13.58 25.46 -9.89
CA LEU A 96 -13.54 26.94 -9.96
C LEU A 96 -13.27 27.51 -11.37
N SER A 97 -12.97 26.68 -12.37
CA SER A 97 -12.64 27.15 -13.73
C SER A 97 -13.78 26.97 -14.76
N ARG A 98 -14.99 26.58 -14.33
CA ARG A 98 -16.16 26.40 -15.21
C ARG A 98 -17.21 27.52 -15.16
N LEU A 99 -16.90 28.64 -14.51
CA LEU A 99 -17.73 29.85 -14.45
C LEU A 99 -16.91 31.09 -14.85
N GLN A 100 -16.42 31.12 -16.08
CA GLN A 100 -16.19 32.36 -16.80
C GLN A 100 -16.71 32.16 -18.23
N VAL A 101 -18.01 32.43 -18.37
CA VAL A 101 -18.65 32.79 -19.64
C VAL A 101 -18.40 34.28 -19.85
#